data_AF-A0A519VJD9-F1
#
_entry.id   AF-A0A519VJD9-F1
#
_cell.length_a   1.000
_cell.length_b   1.000
_cell.length_c   1.000
_cell.angle_alpha   90.00
_cell.angle_beta   90.00
_cell.angle_gamma   90.00
#
_symmetry.space_group_name_H-M   'P 1'
#
loop_
_entity.id
_entity.type
_entity.pdbx_description
1 polymer ?
#
loop_
_entity_poly.entity_id
_entity_poly.type
_entity_poly.pdbx_seq_one_letter_code
_entity_poly.pdbx_strand_id
1 'polypeptide(L)'
;MEGDKKSPLDQFLGILEQQHKNSIQNVNKDLYNEILNAAKMIEEDKDESNLKRIINNLRERFKNENLNQVTDIFIYCQSFLSSNEDHLPMSSQLCISVGKLFNSENLHYTASKVYSQDELESGCALSFLGYLAMHDHHTPYVLSFIKENFEGFSQNKKTECVFQLKEILPDNEMAKQIVKESDITKHELIFSTETDSTSKPIKFQIENKPQTIAQEPKSKLPWWKFWSKDN
;
A
#
# COMPACT_ATOMS: atom_id res chain seq x y z
N MET A 1 -46.88 -15.18 7.71
CA MET A 1 -45.91 -14.11 7.41
C MET A 1 -44.53 -14.73 7.46
N GLU A 2 -44.08 -15.29 6.35
CA GLU A 2 -42.69 -15.73 6.20
C GLU A 2 -41.84 -14.47 6.02
N GLY A 3 -40.94 -14.21 6.96
CA GLY A 3 -40.01 -13.11 6.84
C GLY A 3 -39.07 -13.39 5.66
N ASP A 4 -38.92 -12.39 4.78
CA ASP A 4 -37.98 -12.38 3.66
C ASP A 4 -36.58 -12.77 4.14
N LYS A 5 -36.25 -14.06 4.03
CA LYS A 5 -34.89 -14.54 4.25
C LYS A 5 -34.10 -14.18 2.99
N LYS A 6 -33.37 -13.06 3.05
CA LYS A 6 -32.41 -12.66 2.02
C LYS A 6 -31.55 -13.86 1.62
N SER A 7 -31.44 -14.10 0.31
CA SER A 7 -30.63 -15.19 -0.24
C SER A 7 -29.20 -15.09 0.27
N PRO A 8 -28.48 -16.22 0.49
CA PRO A 8 -27.05 -16.18 0.78
C PRO A 8 -26.24 -15.33 -0.21
N LEU A 9 -26.68 -15.28 -1.47
CA LEU A 9 -26.09 -14.41 -2.49
C LEU A 9 -26.32 -12.92 -2.18
N ASP A 10 -27.53 -12.54 -1.76
CA ASP A 10 -27.85 -11.14 -1.40
C ASP A 10 -27.09 -10.71 -0.13
N GLN A 11 -26.85 -11.64 0.79
CA GLN A 11 -26.03 -11.40 1.98
C GLN A 11 -24.56 -11.20 1.59
N PHE A 12 -24.03 -12.03 0.69
CA PHE A 12 -22.68 -11.88 0.17
C PHE A 12 -22.48 -10.57 -0.60
N LEU A 13 -23.41 -10.23 -1.50
CA LEU A 13 -23.39 -8.95 -2.22
C LEU A 13 -23.47 -7.76 -1.25
N GLY A 14 -24.28 -7.86 -0.20
CA GLY A 14 -24.35 -6.85 0.86
C GLY A 14 -23.03 -6.66 1.61
N ILE A 15 -22.28 -7.74 1.85
CA ILE A 15 -20.93 -7.67 2.44
C ILE A 15 -19.96 -6.96 1.50
N LEU A 16 -19.97 -7.32 0.21
CA LEU A 16 -19.11 -6.68 -0.80
C LEU A 16 -19.40 -5.18 -0.94
N GLU A 17 -20.69 -4.79 -0.99
CA GLU A 17 -21.08 -3.38 -1.02
C GLU A 17 -20.64 -2.63 0.23
N GLN A 18 -20.75 -3.26 1.41
CA GLN A 18 -20.33 -2.64 2.66
C GLN A 18 -18.81 -2.49 2.72
N GLN A 19 -18.05 -3.48 2.27
CA GLN A 19 -16.59 -3.39 2.15
C GLN A 19 -16.20 -2.26 1.19
N HIS A 20 -16.81 -2.20 0.01
CA HIS A 20 -16.58 -1.12 -0.94
C HIS A 20 -16.89 0.26 -0.34
N LYS A 21 -18.01 0.41 0.37
CA LYS A 21 -18.39 1.66 1.06
C LYS A 21 -17.40 2.04 2.16
N ASN A 22 -16.93 1.07 2.95
CA ASN A 22 -15.94 1.32 3.99
C ASN A 22 -14.59 1.74 3.38
N SER A 23 -14.15 1.08 2.31
CA SER A 23 -12.89 1.41 1.65
C SER A 23 -12.93 2.77 0.96
N ILE A 24 -14.05 3.18 0.36
CA ILE A 24 -14.16 4.49 -0.31
C ILE A 24 -14.33 5.67 0.68
N GLN A 25 -14.74 5.42 1.93
CA GLN A 25 -14.94 6.49 2.93
C GLN A 25 -13.65 7.24 3.27
N ASN A 26 -12.51 6.54 3.21
CA ASN A 26 -11.19 7.10 3.53
C ASN A 26 -10.43 7.60 2.30
N VAL A 27 -10.97 7.40 1.10
CA VAL A 27 -10.35 7.83 -0.15
C VAL A 27 -10.78 9.26 -0.47
N ASN A 28 -9.81 10.13 -0.73
CA ASN A 28 -10.08 11.46 -1.27
C ASN A 28 -10.67 11.32 -2.68
N LYS A 29 -11.98 11.52 -2.80
CA LYS A 29 -12.73 11.32 -4.04
C LYS A 29 -12.28 12.25 -5.16
N ASP A 30 -11.88 13.48 -4.85
CA ASP A 30 -11.48 14.44 -5.87
C ASP A 30 -10.16 14.00 -6.51
N LEU A 31 -9.16 13.66 -5.68
CA LEU A 31 -7.88 13.14 -6.15
C LEU A 31 -8.01 11.78 -6.86
N TYR A 32 -8.90 10.91 -6.37
CA TYR A 32 -9.20 9.64 -7.02
C TYR A 32 -9.80 9.87 -8.41
N ASN A 33 -10.80 10.75 -8.53
CA ASN A 33 -11.41 11.08 -9.82
C ASN A 33 -10.40 11.71 -10.79
N GLU A 34 -9.48 12.55 -10.30
CA GLU A 34 -8.39 13.08 -11.11
C GLU A 34 -7.49 11.96 -11.68
N ILE A 35 -7.11 10.99 -10.85
CA ILE A 35 -6.32 9.82 -11.30
C ILE A 35 -7.10 8.97 -12.30
N LEU A 36 -8.39 8.71 -12.06
CA LEU A 36 -9.22 7.95 -12.99
C LEU A 36 -9.39 8.66 -14.34
N ASN A 37 -9.62 9.97 -14.32
CA ASN A 37 -9.75 10.75 -15.54
C ASN A 37 -8.44 10.76 -16.33
N ALA A 38 -7.31 10.88 -15.65
CA ALA A 38 -5.99 10.76 -16.29
C ALA A 38 -5.77 9.37 -16.88
N ALA A 39 -6.15 8.30 -16.18
CA ALA A 39 -6.07 6.93 -16.68
C ALA A 39 -6.90 6.75 -17.96
N LYS A 40 -8.15 7.23 -17.94
CA LYS A 40 -9.03 7.18 -19.11
C LYS A 40 -8.46 7.95 -20.31
N MET A 41 -7.91 9.14 -20.09
CA MET A 41 -7.25 9.92 -21.15
C MET A 41 -6.07 9.15 -21.76
N ILE A 42 -5.31 8.42 -20.96
CA ILE A 42 -4.18 7.62 -21.43
C ILE A 42 -4.65 6.41 -22.23
N GLU A 43 -5.71 5.73 -21.81
CA GLU A 43 -6.26 4.57 -22.53
C GLU A 43 -6.83 4.95 -23.91
N GLU A 44 -7.42 6.15 -24.01
CA GLU A 44 -8.00 6.67 -25.25
C GLU A 44 -6.94 7.27 -26.20
N ASP A 45 -5.80 7.73 -25.69
CA ASP A 45 -4.75 8.41 -26.45
C ASP A 45 -3.60 7.46 -26.87
N LYS A 46 -3.28 7.43 -28.16
CA LYS A 46 -2.22 6.57 -28.74
C LYS A 46 -0.88 7.30 -28.91
N ASP A 47 -0.79 8.57 -28.49
CA ASP A 47 0.44 9.38 -28.58
C ASP A 47 1.26 9.37 -27.28
N GLU A 48 2.48 8.84 -27.37
CA GLU A 48 3.44 8.74 -26.26
C GLU A 48 3.86 10.11 -25.68
N SER A 49 3.83 11.18 -26.48
CA SER A 49 4.16 12.53 -26.02
C SER A 49 3.09 13.11 -25.09
N ASN A 50 1.82 12.74 -25.31
CA ASN A 50 0.70 13.14 -24.46
C ASN A 50 0.71 12.39 -23.12
N LEU A 51 1.12 11.11 -23.10
CA LEU A 51 1.28 10.34 -21.87
C LEU A 51 2.21 11.04 -20.86
N LYS A 52 3.40 11.45 -21.32
CA LYS A 52 4.38 12.16 -20.47
C LYS A 52 3.82 13.48 -19.93
N ARG A 53 3.05 14.21 -20.76
CA ARG A 53 2.39 15.46 -20.34
C ARG A 53 1.34 15.19 -19.26
N ILE A 54 0.49 14.18 -19.42
CA ILE A 54 -0.55 13.82 -18.45
C ILE A 54 0.08 13.46 -17.10
N ILE A 55 1.11 12.60 -17.10
CA ILE A 55 1.83 12.20 -15.88
C ILE A 55 2.47 13.40 -15.19
N ASN A 56 3.11 14.30 -15.96
CA ASN A 56 3.73 15.49 -15.37
C ASN A 56 2.69 16.45 -14.77
N ASN A 57 1.56 16.67 -15.44
CA ASN A 57 0.47 17.49 -14.91
C ASN A 57 -0.07 16.91 -13.60
N LEU A 58 -0.25 15.59 -13.55
CA LEU A 58 -0.68 14.89 -12.34
C LEU A 58 0.34 15.08 -11.21
N ARG A 59 1.64 14.93 -11.50
CA ARG A 59 2.69 15.19 -10.50
C ARG A 59 2.67 16.62 -9.97
N GLU A 60 2.61 17.63 -10.84
CA GLU A 60 2.56 19.04 -10.42
C GLU A 60 1.35 19.31 -9.51
N ARG A 61 0.18 18.76 -9.87
CA ARG A 61 -1.05 18.88 -9.07
C ARG A 61 -0.89 18.29 -7.66
N PHE A 62 -0.25 17.13 -7.54
CA PHE A 62 -0.09 16.40 -6.28
C PHE A 62 1.05 16.89 -5.39
N LYS A 63 1.96 17.76 -5.87
CA LYS A 63 3.01 18.36 -5.04
C LYS A 63 2.49 19.13 -3.82
N ASN A 64 1.29 19.70 -3.93
CA ASN A 64 0.67 20.51 -2.87
C ASN A 64 -0.37 19.74 -2.06
N GLU A 65 -0.53 18.45 -2.33
CA GLU A 65 -1.52 17.59 -1.69
C GLU A 65 -0.88 16.69 -0.64
N ASN A 66 -1.71 16.11 0.22
CA ASN A 66 -1.24 15.07 1.13
C ASN A 66 -0.95 13.78 0.36
N LEU A 67 0.33 13.53 0.06
CA LEU A 67 0.78 12.35 -0.70
C LEU A 67 0.45 11.02 -0.02
N ASN A 68 0.14 10.98 1.28
CA ASN A 68 -0.35 9.76 1.93
C ASN A 68 -1.68 9.29 1.32
N GLN A 69 -2.49 10.22 0.81
CA GLN A 69 -3.74 9.89 0.11
C GLN A 69 -3.47 9.10 -1.19
N VAL A 70 -2.31 9.27 -1.82
CA VAL A 70 -1.92 8.46 -3.00
C VAL A 70 -1.71 7.00 -2.59
N THR A 71 -1.21 6.74 -1.38
CA THR A 71 -1.13 5.37 -0.83
C THR A 71 -2.51 4.77 -0.65
N ASP A 72 -3.43 5.51 -0.01
CA ASP A 72 -4.79 5.03 0.22
C ASP A 72 -5.54 4.79 -1.10
N ILE A 73 -5.35 5.67 -2.10
CA ILE A 73 -5.89 5.49 -3.46
C ILE A 73 -5.28 4.28 -4.16
N PHE A 74 -3.96 4.07 -4.08
CA PHE A 74 -3.32 2.90 -4.68
C PHE A 74 -3.89 1.60 -4.11
N ILE A 75 -3.99 1.51 -2.78
CA ILE A 75 -4.56 0.37 -2.09
C ILE A 75 -5.98 0.12 -2.57
N TYR A 76 -6.82 1.17 -2.61
CA TYR A 76 -8.19 1.05 -3.11
C TYR A 76 -8.24 0.55 -4.56
N CYS A 77 -7.43 1.13 -5.46
CA CYS A 77 -7.37 0.71 -6.86
C CYS A 77 -6.95 -0.77 -6.99
N GLN A 78 -5.94 -1.20 -6.24
CA GLN A 78 -5.49 -2.60 -6.28
C GLN A 78 -6.53 -3.57 -5.72
N SER A 79 -7.23 -3.18 -4.66
CA SER A 79 -8.24 -4.03 -4.03
C SER A 79 -9.52 -4.21 -4.87
N PHE A 80 -9.90 -3.22 -5.68
CA PHE A 80 -11.22 -3.19 -6.33
C PHE A 80 -11.22 -3.01 -7.84
N LEU A 81 -10.13 -2.52 -8.44
CA LEU A 81 -10.04 -2.27 -9.88
C LEU A 81 -9.13 -3.29 -10.60
N SER A 82 -8.40 -4.12 -9.86
CA SER A 82 -7.59 -5.19 -10.46
C SER A 82 -8.51 -6.23 -11.10
N SER A 83 -8.35 -6.44 -12.40
CA SER A 83 -8.93 -7.59 -13.09
C SER A 83 -8.20 -8.87 -12.72
N ASN A 84 -8.86 -10.02 -12.83
CA ASN A 84 -8.22 -11.35 -12.71
C ASN A 84 -7.14 -11.61 -13.78
N GLU A 85 -6.97 -10.71 -14.75
CA GLU A 85 -5.93 -10.75 -15.76
C GLU A 85 -4.75 -9.89 -15.27
N ASP A 86 -3.55 -10.50 -15.28
CA ASP A 86 -2.29 -10.18 -14.57
C ASP A 86 -1.70 -8.75 -14.70
N HIS A 87 -2.45 -7.75 -15.16
CA HIS A 87 -1.95 -6.39 -15.35
C HIS A 87 -2.43 -5.44 -14.24
N LEU A 88 -1.49 -4.65 -13.68
CA LEU A 88 -1.85 -3.57 -12.77
C LEU A 88 -2.78 -2.57 -13.48
N PRO A 89 -3.90 -2.17 -12.84
CA PRO A 89 -4.76 -1.11 -13.35
C PRO A 89 -3.97 0.16 -13.66
N MET A 90 -4.32 0.85 -14.75
CA MET A 90 -3.68 2.10 -15.16
C MET A 90 -3.68 3.15 -14.03
N SER A 91 -4.76 3.20 -13.24
CA SER A 91 -4.85 4.07 -12.05
C SER A 91 -3.78 3.76 -10.99
N SER A 92 -3.49 2.48 -10.73
CA SER A 92 -2.40 2.06 -9.84
C SER A 92 -1.02 2.46 -10.40
N GLN A 93 -0.81 2.33 -11.71
CA GLN A 93 0.43 2.76 -12.37
C GLN A 93 0.64 4.28 -12.26
N LEU A 94 -0.44 5.06 -12.34
CA LEU A 94 -0.40 6.50 -12.12
C LEU A 94 -0.04 6.84 -10.66
N CYS A 95 -0.58 6.12 -9.67
CA CYS A 95 -0.15 6.28 -8.27
C CYS A 95 1.34 6.00 -8.10
N ILE A 96 1.87 4.94 -8.70
CA ILE A 96 3.33 4.64 -8.70
C ILE A 96 4.11 5.79 -9.32
N SER A 97 3.60 6.37 -10.41
CA SER A 97 4.21 7.51 -11.08
C SER A 97 4.23 8.76 -10.21
N VAL A 98 3.16 9.04 -9.46
CA VAL A 98 3.10 10.12 -8.46
C VAL A 98 4.00 9.83 -7.27
N GLY A 99 4.17 8.56 -6.90
CA GLY A 99 5.06 8.06 -5.85
C GLY A 99 6.50 8.56 -5.94
N LYS A 100 6.96 9.00 -7.12
CA LYS A 100 8.23 9.70 -7.31
C LYS A 100 8.38 10.98 -6.46
N LEU A 101 7.27 11.57 -6.02
CA LEU A 101 7.26 12.78 -5.18
C LEU A 101 7.36 12.49 -3.67
N PHE A 102 7.26 11.22 -3.27
CA PHE A 102 7.21 10.85 -1.86
C PHE A 102 8.51 11.25 -1.15
N ASN A 103 8.38 11.61 0.11
CA ASN A 103 9.52 11.75 1.02
C ASN A 103 9.55 10.58 2.02
N SER A 104 10.48 10.60 2.97
CA SER A 104 10.61 9.56 3.99
C SER A 104 9.36 9.40 4.87
N GLU A 105 8.64 10.49 5.16
CA GLU A 105 7.40 10.43 5.95
C GLU A 105 6.29 9.71 5.18
N ASN A 106 6.18 9.95 3.88
CA ASN A 106 5.20 9.25 3.04
C ASN A 106 5.54 7.76 2.91
N LEU A 107 6.81 7.42 2.72
CA LEU A 107 7.25 6.02 2.70
C LEU A 107 6.96 5.33 4.04
N HIS A 108 7.17 6.03 5.15
CA HIS A 108 6.87 5.50 6.48
C HIS A 108 5.37 5.31 6.70
N TYR A 109 4.54 6.22 6.18
CA TYR A 109 3.09 6.04 6.18
C TYR A 109 2.70 4.76 5.44
N THR A 110 3.21 4.54 4.22
CA THR A 110 2.96 3.31 3.47
C THR A 110 3.46 2.06 4.23
N ALA A 111 4.65 2.12 4.83
CA ALA A 111 5.18 1.05 5.67
C ALA A 111 4.28 0.75 6.88
N SER A 112 3.68 1.77 7.50
CA SER A 112 2.74 1.56 8.62
C SER A 112 1.49 0.76 8.19
N LYS A 113 1.05 0.94 6.94
CA LYS A 113 -0.11 0.23 6.36
C LYS A 113 0.17 -1.25 6.10
N VAL A 114 1.44 -1.63 5.90
CA VAL A 114 1.86 -3.04 5.83
C VAL A 114 1.53 -3.79 7.11
N TYR A 115 1.32 -3.11 8.24
CA TYR A 115 0.92 -3.73 9.50
C TYR A 115 -0.59 -3.67 9.76
N SER A 116 -1.41 -3.33 8.76
CA SER A 116 -2.87 -3.43 8.90
C SER A 116 -3.29 -4.86 9.23
N GLN A 117 -4.32 -4.99 10.08
CA GLN A 117 -4.95 -6.29 10.36
C GLN A 117 -5.74 -6.81 9.15
N ASP A 118 -6.09 -5.93 8.23
CA ASP A 118 -6.65 -6.31 6.94
C ASP A 118 -5.51 -6.80 6.04
N GLU A 119 -5.49 -8.12 5.78
CA GLU A 119 -4.45 -8.75 4.95
C GLU A 119 -4.44 -8.22 3.52
N LEU A 120 -5.59 -7.78 2.98
CA LEU A 120 -5.67 -7.18 1.64
C LEU A 120 -5.04 -5.79 1.62
N GLU A 121 -5.40 -4.92 2.58
CA GLU A 121 -4.80 -3.59 2.73
C GLU A 121 -3.29 -3.69 2.93
N SER A 122 -2.87 -4.58 3.84
CA SER A 122 -1.48 -4.82 4.16
C SER A 122 -0.68 -5.35 2.97
N GLY A 123 -1.23 -6.31 2.21
CA GLY A 123 -0.62 -6.85 0.99
C GLY A 123 -0.49 -5.77 -0.10
N CYS A 124 -1.55 -5.00 -0.33
CA CYS A 124 -1.53 -3.89 -1.28
C CYS A 124 -0.50 -2.81 -0.89
N ALA A 125 -0.37 -2.49 0.40
CA ALA A 125 0.63 -1.54 0.89
C ALA A 125 2.07 -2.04 0.68
N LEU A 126 2.32 -3.33 0.94
CA LEU A 126 3.63 -3.93 0.70
C LEU A 126 3.98 -3.94 -0.79
N SER A 127 3.02 -4.32 -1.63
CA SER A 127 3.14 -4.25 -3.08
C SER A 127 3.44 -2.82 -3.54
N PHE A 128 2.76 -1.82 -2.98
CA PHE A 128 3.03 -0.42 -3.32
C PHE A 128 4.46 -0.01 -2.97
N LEU A 129 4.93 -0.34 -1.76
CA LEU A 129 6.33 -0.11 -1.38
C LEU A 129 7.28 -0.74 -2.39
N GLY A 130 7.05 -2.01 -2.76
CA GLY A 130 7.82 -2.69 -3.80
C GLY A 130 7.92 -1.86 -5.07
N TYR A 131 6.80 -1.39 -5.63
CA TYR A 131 6.81 -0.52 -6.81
C TYR A 131 7.52 0.82 -6.58
N LEU A 132 7.40 1.41 -5.39
CA LEU A 132 8.12 2.65 -5.07
C LEU A 132 9.64 2.43 -5.10
N ALA A 133 10.13 1.23 -4.84
CA ALA A 133 11.55 0.89 -4.95
C ALA A 133 12.10 0.93 -6.39
N MET A 134 11.24 1.02 -7.42
CA MET A 134 11.67 1.30 -8.80
C MET A 134 12.21 2.73 -8.97
N HIS A 135 11.90 3.63 -8.04
CA HIS A 135 12.48 4.97 -8.01
C HIS A 135 13.77 4.94 -7.18
N ASP A 136 14.92 5.19 -7.81
CA ASP A 136 16.26 5.04 -7.21
C ASP A 136 16.45 5.65 -5.82
N HIS A 137 15.78 6.77 -5.53
CA HIS A 137 15.88 7.48 -4.25
C HIS A 137 15.08 6.82 -3.11
N HIS A 138 14.12 5.95 -3.44
CA HIS A 138 13.33 5.18 -2.48
C HIS A 138 13.91 3.79 -2.25
N THR A 139 14.63 3.24 -3.24
CA THR A 139 15.12 1.86 -3.24
C THR A 139 15.83 1.46 -1.94
N PRO A 140 16.78 2.25 -1.39
CA PRO A 140 17.49 1.85 -0.17
C PRO A 140 16.56 1.77 1.05
N TYR A 141 15.62 2.71 1.18
CA TYR A 141 14.67 2.70 2.30
C TYR A 141 13.75 1.49 2.21
N VAL A 142 13.16 1.28 1.04
CA VAL A 142 12.17 0.21 0.85
C VAL A 142 12.80 -1.16 1.00
N LEU A 143 13.94 -1.41 0.35
CA LEU A 143 14.55 -2.75 0.40
C LEU A 143 15.09 -3.07 1.79
N SER A 144 15.60 -2.08 2.54
CA SER A 144 15.96 -2.26 3.96
C SER A 144 14.72 -2.60 4.80
N PHE A 145 13.63 -1.85 4.63
CA PHE A 145 12.36 -2.16 5.31
C PHE A 145 11.90 -3.59 5.03
N ILE A 146 11.85 -4.00 3.75
CA ILE A 146 11.42 -5.34 3.36
C ILE A 146 12.36 -6.37 3.99
N LYS A 147 13.67 -6.21 3.88
CA LYS A 147 14.66 -7.16 4.40
C LYS A 147 14.53 -7.36 5.91
N GLU A 148 14.44 -6.26 6.66
CA GLU A 148 14.33 -6.30 8.13
C GLU A 148 13.01 -6.90 8.61
N ASN A 149 11.95 -6.80 7.79
CA ASN A 149 10.60 -7.23 8.13
C ASN A 149 10.16 -8.51 7.42
N PHE A 150 11.01 -9.09 6.58
CA PHE A 150 10.61 -10.19 5.70
C PHE A 150 10.10 -11.39 6.50
N GLU A 151 10.77 -11.76 7.59
CA GLU A 151 10.44 -12.95 8.39
C GLU A 151 9.03 -12.92 8.98
N GLY A 152 8.53 -11.74 9.37
CA GLY A 152 7.22 -11.62 10.01
C GLY A 152 6.05 -11.38 9.04
N PHE A 153 6.31 -11.27 7.74
CA PHE A 153 5.26 -11.29 6.73
C PHE A 153 4.58 -12.67 6.66
N SER A 154 3.27 -12.68 6.38
CA SER A 154 2.53 -13.90 6.06
C SER A 154 3.12 -14.58 4.82
N GLN A 155 2.86 -15.89 4.66
CA GLN A 155 3.43 -16.65 3.54
C GLN A 155 3.04 -16.05 2.18
N ASN A 156 1.78 -15.63 2.02
CA ASN A 156 1.30 -15.00 0.78
C ASN A 156 2.04 -13.69 0.50
N LYS A 157 2.21 -12.82 1.50
CA LYS A 157 2.97 -11.57 1.37
C LYS A 157 4.43 -11.81 0.99
N LYS A 158 5.07 -12.84 1.57
CA LYS A 158 6.43 -13.25 1.20
C LYS A 158 6.49 -13.67 -0.26
N THR A 159 5.55 -14.53 -0.69
CA THR A 159 5.48 -15.01 -2.07
C THR A 159 5.31 -13.83 -3.04
N GLU A 160 4.29 -12.99 -2.84
CA GLU A 160 4.03 -11.84 -3.69
C GLU A 160 5.22 -10.88 -3.73
N CYS A 161 5.80 -10.54 -2.58
CA CYS A 161 6.96 -9.66 -2.50
C CYS A 161 8.17 -10.23 -3.26
N VAL A 162 8.46 -11.53 -3.11
CA VAL A 162 9.58 -12.17 -3.82
C VAL A 162 9.38 -12.14 -5.32
N PHE A 163 8.18 -12.45 -5.81
CA PHE A 163 7.91 -12.46 -7.25
C PHE A 163 7.90 -11.05 -7.82
N GLN A 164 7.33 -10.08 -7.11
CA GLN A 164 7.43 -8.68 -7.48
C GLN A 164 8.90 -8.25 -7.57
N LEU A 165 9.72 -8.46 -6.54
CA LEU A 165 11.14 -8.07 -6.55
C LEU A 165 11.94 -8.70 -7.70
N LYS A 166 11.63 -9.97 -8.06
CA LYS A 166 12.24 -10.63 -9.24
C LYS A 166 11.88 -9.91 -10.54
N GLU A 167 10.65 -9.40 -10.66
CA GLU A 167 10.17 -8.72 -11.85
C GLU A 167 10.70 -7.28 -11.95
N ILE A 168 10.58 -6.50 -10.87
CA ILE A 168 10.83 -5.05 -10.93
C ILE A 168 12.28 -4.65 -10.63
N LEU A 169 13.04 -5.48 -9.90
CA LEU A 169 14.42 -5.20 -9.48
C LEU A 169 15.34 -6.43 -9.67
N PRO A 170 15.36 -7.07 -10.87
CA PRO A 170 16.10 -8.32 -11.10
C PRO A 170 17.61 -8.17 -10.88
N ASP A 171 18.16 -6.97 -11.11
CA ASP A 171 19.59 -6.70 -11.05
C ASP A 171 20.04 -6.12 -9.70
N ASN A 172 19.12 -5.75 -8.81
CA ASN A 172 19.47 -5.16 -7.53
C ASN A 172 19.99 -6.22 -6.55
N GLU A 173 21.22 -6.05 -6.04
CA GLU A 173 21.87 -7.04 -5.17
C GLU A 173 21.13 -7.31 -3.86
N MET A 174 20.51 -6.29 -3.26
CA MET A 174 19.71 -6.48 -2.04
C MET A 174 18.41 -7.22 -2.34
N ALA A 175 17.74 -6.90 -3.44
CA ALA A 175 16.55 -7.65 -3.88
C ALA A 175 16.89 -9.12 -4.18
N LYS A 176 17.98 -9.39 -4.91
CA LYS A 176 18.49 -10.75 -5.15
C LYS A 176 18.77 -11.49 -3.85
N GLN A 177 19.35 -10.82 -2.87
CA GLN A 177 19.62 -11.41 -1.55
C GLN A 177 18.32 -11.82 -0.86
N ILE A 178 17.32 -10.93 -0.76
CA ILE A 178 16.01 -11.23 -0.16
C ILE A 178 15.37 -12.43 -0.88
N VAL A 179 15.37 -12.41 -2.22
CA VAL A 179 14.81 -13.49 -3.04
C VAL A 179 15.52 -14.82 -2.77
N LYS A 180 16.85 -14.83 -2.72
CA LYS A 180 17.64 -16.04 -2.49
C LYS A 180 17.46 -16.60 -1.08
N GLU A 181 17.42 -15.73 -0.07
CA GLU A 181 17.25 -16.12 1.34
C GLU A 181 15.82 -16.56 1.66
N SER A 182 14.84 -16.24 0.80
CA SER A 182 13.44 -16.62 1.01
C SER A 182 13.13 -18.10 0.78
N ASP A 183 13.97 -18.82 0.02
CA ASP A 183 13.70 -20.17 -0.51
C ASP A 183 12.39 -20.30 -1.35
N ILE A 184 11.75 -19.18 -1.74
CA ILE A 184 10.50 -19.18 -2.52
C ILE A 184 10.81 -19.28 -4.02
N THR A 185 10.51 -20.45 -4.57
CA THR A 185 10.78 -20.79 -5.98
C THR A 185 9.53 -20.81 -6.86
N LYS A 186 8.33 -20.93 -6.26
CA LYS A 186 7.05 -21.00 -6.98
C LYS A 186 6.06 -19.97 -6.48
N HIS A 187 5.22 -19.46 -7.38
CA HIS A 187 4.14 -18.55 -7.05
C HIS A 187 2.93 -19.35 -6.57
N GLU A 188 2.96 -19.78 -5.31
CA GLU A 188 1.88 -20.53 -4.67
C GLU A 188 1.31 -19.70 -3.50
N LEU A 189 0.02 -19.36 -3.60
CA LEU A 189 -0.72 -18.66 -2.56
C LEU A 189 -1.51 -19.69 -1.73
N ILE A 190 -1.44 -19.55 -0.41
CA ILE A 190 -2.15 -20.41 0.54
C ILE A 190 -3.48 -19.73 0.89
N PHE A 191 -4.58 -20.41 0.59
CA PHE A 191 -5.92 -19.98 0.97
C PHE A 191 -6.44 -20.92 2.04
N SER A 192 -6.29 -20.52 3.30
CA SER A 192 -6.82 -21.27 4.44
C SER A 192 -8.11 -20.62 4.96
N THR A 193 -9.08 -21.45 5.32
CA THR A 193 -10.30 -21.02 6.04
C THR A 193 -10.09 -20.94 7.55
N GLU A 194 -8.95 -21.42 8.05
CA GLU A 194 -8.52 -21.26 9.43
C GLU A 194 -7.73 -19.96 9.54
N THR A 195 -7.88 -19.22 10.64
CA THR A 195 -7.23 -17.91 10.90
C THR A 195 -5.71 -18.00 10.76
N ASP A 196 -5.21 -17.84 9.54
CA ASP A 196 -3.80 -17.93 9.16
C ASP A 196 -3.08 -16.58 9.24
N SER A 197 -3.45 -15.73 10.21
CA SER A 197 -2.63 -14.55 10.52
C SER A 197 -1.43 -14.99 11.36
N THR A 198 -0.50 -15.70 10.71
CA THR A 198 0.84 -16.03 11.24
C THR A 198 1.75 -14.80 11.28
N SER A 199 1.28 -13.65 10.79
CA SER A 199 1.92 -12.35 10.83
C SER A 199 2.27 -11.98 12.27
N LYS A 200 3.55 -12.14 12.65
CA LYS A 200 4.04 -11.72 13.97
C LYS A 200 4.39 -10.24 13.91
N PRO A 201 4.06 -9.44 14.94
CA PRO A 201 4.52 -8.05 15.00
C PRO A 201 6.04 -8.02 15.09
N ILE A 202 6.68 -7.31 14.15
CA ILE A 202 8.13 -7.21 14.04
C ILE A 202 8.63 -5.99 14.82
N LYS A 203 9.80 -6.12 15.44
CA LYS A 203 10.45 -5.05 16.19
C LYS A 203 11.13 -4.08 15.23
N PHE A 204 10.52 -2.92 15.02
CA PHE A 204 11.23 -1.77 14.47
C PHE A 204 12.28 -1.29 15.49
N GLN A 205 13.56 -1.29 15.11
CA GLN A 205 14.57 -0.53 15.84
C GLN A 205 14.70 0.83 15.16
N ILE A 206 14.07 1.83 15.76
CA ILE A 206 14.37 3.22 15.44
C ILE A 206 15.80 3.46 15.93
N GLU A 207 16.79 3.50 15.04
CA GLU A 207 18.10 4.06 15.36
C GLU A 207 17.96 5.58 15.57
N ASN A 208 17.40 5.96 16.72
CA ASN A 208 17.59 7.30 17.25
C ASN A 208 19.03 7.37 17.74
N LYS A 209 19.97 7.80 16.89
CA LYS A 209 21.22 8.39 17.39
C LYS A 209 20.82 9.56 18.30
N PRO A 210 21.03 9.49 19.61
CA PRO A 210 20.66 10.58 20.49
C PRO A 210 21.67 11.71 20.28
N GLN A 211 21.24 12.82 19.69
CA GLN A 211 21.89 14.09 19.99
C GLN A 211 21.51 14.46 21.42
N THR A 212 22.48 14.30 22.31
CA THR A 212 22.40 14.69 23.72
C THR A 212 22.11 16.19 23.82
N ILE A 213 20.86 16.56 24.10
CA ILE A 213 20.55 17.80 24.81
C ILE A 213 19.55 17.42 25.91
N ALA A 214 20.06 17.42 27.14
CA ALA A 214 19.28 17.18 28.33
C ALA A 214 18.23 18.29 28.51
N GLN A 215 16.95 17.91 28.47
CA GLN A 215 15.88 18.63 29.16
C GLN A 215 14.88 17.62 29.75
N GLU A 216 14.57 17.82 31.03
CA GLU A 216 13.78 16.96 31.90
C GLU A 216 12.38 16.62 31.34
N PRO A 217 11.82 15.44 31.67
CA PRO A 217 10.57 14.99 31.07
C PRO A 217 9.37 15.66 31.77
N LYS A 218 8.78 16.66 31.12
CA LYS A 218 7.37 17.00 31.39
C LYS A 218 6.49 15.89 30.82
N SER A 219 5.83 15.17 31.71
CA SER A 219 4.92 14.07 31.43
C SER A 219 3.86 14.46 30.40
N LYS A 220 3.98 13.92 29.18
CA LYS A 220 2.91 13.99 28.18
C LYS A 220 1.90 12.89 28.51
N LEU A 221 0.71 13.31 28.95
CA LEU A 221 -0.45 12.45 29.08
C LEU A 221 -0.73 11.75 27.73
N PRO A 222 -1.20 10.49 27.75
CA PRO A 222 -1.57 9.80 26.52
C PRO A 222 -2.74 10.49 25.78
N TRP A 223 -2.64 10.54 24.45
CA TRP A 223 -3.54 11.25 23.55
C TRP A 223 -5.02 10.79 23.62
N TRP A 224 -5.30 9.59 24.12
CA TRP A 224 -6.66 9.06 24.28
C TRP A 224 -7.45 9.67 25.45
N LYS A 225 -6.84 10.52 26.30
CA LYS A 225 -7.54 11.23 27.38
C LYS A 225 -8.13 12.60 26.98
N PHE A 226 -8.13 12.95 25.69
CA PHE A 226 -8.64 14.24 25.21
C PHE A 226 -10.18 14.38 25.32
N TRP A 227 -10.91 13.27 25.42
CA TRP A 227 -12.38 13.25 25.36
C TRP A 227 -13.08 12.98 26.71
N SER A 228 -12.33 12.86 27.82
CA SER A 228 -12.92 12.53 29.12
C SER A 228 -13.18 13.73 30.04
N LYS A 229 -13.33 14.92 29.46
CA LYS A 229 -13.86 16.10 30.17
C LYS A 229 -14.71 16.87 29.19
N ASP A 230 -16.00 16.54 29.17
CA ASP A 230 -17.08 17.51 29.31
C ASP A 230 -18.41 16.76 29.54
N ASN A 231 -18.97 17.05 30.72
CA ASN A 231 -20.27 16.68 31.34
C ASN A 231 -20.51 15.25 31.81
#